data_AF-A0AAN0T3R8-F1
#
_entry.id   AF-A0AAN0T3R8-F1
#
_cell.length_a   1.000
_cell.length_b   1.000
_cell.length_c   1.000
_cell.angle_alpha   90.00
_cell.angle_beta   90.00
_cell.angle_gamma   90.00
#
_symmetry.space_group_name_H-M   'P 1'
#
loop_
_entity.id
_entity.type
_entity.pdbx_description
1 polymer ?
#
loop_
_entity_poly.entity_id
_entity_poly.type
_entity_poly.pdbx_seq_one_letter_code
_entity_poly.pdbx_strand_id
1 'polypeptide(L)'
;MESGGEKMEKEIWKKIFSTIPDDELANLIRIWKISIRGFRHITSKDITRIRALVTRECLKESNLKKIQDFYKIVAAKDEDDVRDKTVHELFKLYQDGKTLHLILGALYSSPEDRHHERAKQFEELVCKKNGLSSLDELRVLTEKTEPPKQEDEHDSAHWQKKWQKSQKKNQELQKSIKKCELLLSHLKKDWKAEKQSWKKEKEQLQQELGNERTQKNRLNEWKKTSEAEMQRLKDEIQKLKLEISHLNALLLNTNKEVAAAVQTDERVESKPSESTAAARQIYIIGDPKNKLIDESENPLFHTIEANKFKEAVQTGELEDADEIWMMAYLVPPWLKKKIKNVYTQKVREFKDFPSVKKYIERGIK
;
A
#
# COMPACT_ATOMS: atom_id res chain seq x y z
N MET A 1 6.62 -12.60 -53.13
CA MET A 1 6.95 -14.02 -52.84
C MET A 1 6.42 -14.49 -51.47
N GLU A 2 5.55 -13.74 -50.79
CA GLU A 2 5.06 -14.06 -49.44
C GLU A 2 3.89 -15.08 -49.39
N SER A 3 3.23 -15.34 -50.54
CA SER A 3 2.03 -16.19 -50.60
C SER A 3 2.29 -17.69 -50.36
N GLY A 4 3.54 -18.15 -50.46
CA GLY A 4 3.91 -19.57 -50.28
C GLY A 4 4.00 -19.98 -48.80
N GLY A 5 4.59 -19.13 -47.95
CA GLY A 5 4.75 -19.40 -46.52
C GLY A 5 3.42 -19.37 -45.76
N GLU A 6 2.58 -18.39 -46.05
CA GLU A 6 1.27 -18.22 -45.39
C GLU A 6 0.30 -19.36 -45.73
N LYS A 7 0.39 -19.93 -46.94
CA LYS A 7 -0.40 -21.12 -47.33
C LYS A 7 0.07 -22.37 -46.59
N MET A 8 1.40 -22.54 -46.44
CA MET A 8 1.97 -23.68 -45.73
C MET A 8 1.62 -23.63 -44.24
N GLU A 9 1.67 -22.45 -43.62
CA GLU A 9 1.27 -22.24 -42.22
C GLU A 9 -0.22 -22.56 -41.99
N LYS A 10 -1.11 -22.10 -42.86
CA LYS A 10 -2.55 -22.39 -42.74
C LYS A 10 -2.87 -23.88 -42.87
N GLU A 11 -2.17 -24.61 -43.74
CA GLU A 11 -2.35 -26.07 -43.85
C GLU A 11 -1.85 -26.81 -42.60
N ILE A 12 -0.74 -26.37 -41.98
CA ILE A 12 -0.28 -26.94 -40.71
C ILE A 12 -1.33 -26.74 -39.61
N TRP A 13 -1.84 -25.52 -39.44
CA TRP A 13 -2.83 -25.24 -38.39
C TRP A 13 -4.16 -25.95 -38.64
N LYS A 14 -4.56 -26.12 -39.90
CA LYS A 14 -5.73 -26.92 -40.29
C LYS A 14 -5.58 -28.37 -39.86
N LYS A 15 -4.40 -28.98 -40.05
CA LYS A 15 -4.09 -30.33 -39.54
C LYS A 15 -4.12 -30.38 -38.01
N ILE A 16 -3.55 -29.38 -37.32
CA ILE A 16 -3.63 -29.35 -35.85
C ILE A 16 -5.10 -29.34 -35.40
N PHE A 17 -5.94 -28.51 -36.01
CA PHE A 17 -7.37 -28.45 -35.67
C PHE A 17 -8.15 -29.72 -36.01
N SER A 18 -7.73 -30.53 -36.99
CA SER A 18 -8.39 -31.81 -37.29
C SER A 18 -8.15 -32.85 -36.19
N THR A 19 -7.02 -32.78 -35.48
CA THR A 19 -6.68 -33.69 -34.38
C THR A 19 -7.44 -33.45 -33.07
N ILE A 20 -8.11 -32.30 -32.91
CA ILE A 20 -8.79 -31.92 -31.67
C ILE A 20 -10.17 -32.61 -31.56
N PRO A 21 -10.53 -33.28 -30.46
CA PRO A 21 -11.90 -33.79 -30.26
C PRO A 21 -12.97 -32.69 -30.31
N ASP A 22 -14.20 -33.01 -30.76
CA ASP A 22 -15.27 -32.00 -30.92
C ASP A 22 -15.62 -31.27 -29.61
N ASP A 23 -15.68 -32.00 -28.48
CA ASP A 23 -15.93 -31.44 -27.14
C ASP A 23 -14.84 -30.45 -26.73
N GLU A 24 -13.58 -30.81 -27.00
CA GLU A 24 -12.43 -30.00 -26.66
C GLU A 24 -12.33 -28.76 -27.55
N LEU A 25 -12.60 -28.91 -28.86
CA LEU A 25 -12.62 -27.81 -29.79
C LEU A 25 -13.71 -26.78 -29.44
N ALA A 26 -14.90 -27.23 -29.03
CA ALA A 26 -15.96 -26.34 -28.55
C ALA A 26 -15.50 -25.52 -27.33
N ASN A 27 -14.81 -26.16 -26.38
CA ASN A 27 -14.25 -25.49 -25.21
C ASN A 27 -13.14 -24.50 -25.57
N LEU A 28 -12.23 -24.89 -26.47
CA LEU A 28 -11.13 -24.04 -26.93
C LEU A 28 -11.63 -22.79 -27.66
N ILE A 29 -12.65 -22.90 -28.51
CA ILE A 29 -13.27 -21.72 -29.17
C ILE A 29 -13.79 -20.71 -28.16
N ARG A 30 -14.40 -21.19 -27.06
CA ARG A 30 -14.86 -20.32 -25.97
C ARG A 30 -13.69 -19.65 -25.26
N ILE A 31 -12.60 -20.38 -25.01
CA ILE A 31 -11.37 -19.85 -24.39
C ILE A 31 -10.72 -18.79 -25.29
N TRP A 32 -10.60 -19.07 -26.59
CA TRP A 32 -10.04 -18.15 -27.58
C TRP A 32 -10.97 -16.97 -27.91
N LYS A 33 -12.22 -17.01 -27.42
CA LYS A 33 -13.26 -16.00 -27.66
C LYS A 33 -13.51 -15.74 -29.15
N ILE A 34 -13.56 -16.81 -29.94
CA ILE A 34 -13.83 -16.73 -31.38
C ILE A 34 -15.33 -16.78 -31.62
N SER A 35 -15.86 -15.76 -32.30
CA SER A 35 -17.28 -15.68 -32.66
C SER A 35 -17.50 -16.34 -34.03
N ILE A 36 -18.44 -17.28 -34.12
CA ILE A 36 -18.80 -17.94 -35.38
C ILE A 36 -20.16 -17.43 -35.82
N ARG A 37 -20.22 -16.91 -37.06
CA ARG A 37 -21.45 -16.32 -37.61
C ARG A 37 -22.59 -17.34 -37.59
N GLY A 38 -23.72 -16.94 -37.01
CA GLY A 38 -24.92 -17.78 -36.88
C GLY A 38 -25.02 -18.56 -35.56
N PHE A 39 -23.99 -18.52 -34.70
CA PHE A 39 -23.98 -19.22 -33.43
C PHE A 39 -23.66 -18.26 -32.28
N ARG A 40 -24.54 -18.19 -31.28
CA ARG A 40 -24.30 -17.40 -30.06
C ARG A 40 -23.40 -18.14 -29.07
N HIS A 41 -23.61 -19.46 -28.94
CA HIS A 41 -22.78 -20.39 -28.18
C HIS A 41 -22.63 -21.67 -28.99
N ILE A 42 -21.41 -22.22 -29.02
CA ILE A 42 -21.12 -23.43 -29.77
C ILE A 42 -20.99 -24.59 -28.80
N THR A 43 -21.77 -25.63 -29.03
CA THR A 43 -21.69 -26.89 -28.29
C THR A 43 -20.95 -27.93 -29.11
N SER A 44 -20.53 -29.03 -28.47
CA SER A 44 -19.90 -30.15 -29.16
C SER A 44 -20.74 -30.72 -30.32
N LYS A 45 -22.06 -30.85 -30.12
CA LYS A 45 -22.99 -31.31 -31.16
C LYS A 45 -23.02 -30.39 -32.39
N ASP A 46 -22.80 -29.09 -32.19
CA ASP A 46 -22.70 -28.14 -33.29
C ASP A 46 -21.40 -28.37 -34.05
N ILE A 47 -20.27 -28.50 -33.35
CA ILE A 47 -18.93 -28.70 -33.96
C ILE A 47 -18.95 -29.86 -34.94
N THR A 48 -19.55 -31.00 -34.59
CA THR A 48 -19.62 -32.18 -35.47
C THR A 48 -20.17 -31.83 -36.86
N ARG A 49 -21.13 -30.90 -36.95
CA ARG A 49 -21.76 -30.46 -38.21
C ARG A 49 -21.04 -29.29 -38.87
N ILE A 50 -20.50 -28.36 -38.08
CA ILE A 50 -19.93 -27.08 -38.57
C ILE A 50 -18.40 -27.01 -38.51
N ARG A 51 -17.71 -28.14 -38.33
CA ARG A 51 -16.26 -28.18 -38.15
C ARG A 51 -15.46 -27.46 -39.23
N ALA A 52 -15.85 -27.60 -40.49
CA ALA A 52 -15.19 -26.90 -41.60
C ALA A 52 -15.35 -25.37 -41.49
N LEU A 53 -16.54 -24.90 -41.10
CA LEU A 53 -16.81 -23.49 -40.86
C LEU A 53 -15.98 -22.97 -39.68
N VAL A 54 -15.94 -23.74 -38.58
CA VAL A 54 -15.14 -23.45 -37.39
C VAL A 54 -13.67 -23.32 -37.73
N THR A 55 -13.12 -24.28 -38.46
CA THR A 55 -11.73 -24.31 -38.88
C THR A 55 -11.39 -23.10 -39.74
N ARG A 56 -12.27 -22.75 -40.70
CA ARG A 56 -12.11 -21.56 -41.53
C ARG A 56 -12.10 -20.26 -40.73
N GLU A 57 -12.93 -20.15 -39.70
CA GLU A 57 -12.94 -19.00 -38.79
C GLU A 57 -11.67 -18.93 -37.93
N CYS A 58 -11.15 -20.07 -37.47
CA CYS A 58 -9.90 -20.13 -36.71
C CYS A 58 -8.68 -19.76 -37.55
N LEU A 59 -8.69 -20.08 -38.86
CA LEU A 59 -7.61 -19.77 -39.80
C LEU A 59 -7.59 -18.31 -40.28
N LYS A 60 -8.54 -17.47 -39.86
CA LYS A 60 -8.46 -16.02 -40.10
C LYS A 60 -7.27 -15.46 -39.33
N GLU A 61 -6.48 -14.61 -39.96
CA GLU A 61 -5.22 -14.09 -39.42
C GLU A 61 -5.34 -13.54 -37.98
N SER A 62 -6.38 -12.73 -37.72
CA SER A 62 -6.63 -12.14 -36.39
C SER A 62 -7.01 -13.16 -35.32
N ASN A 63 -7.59 -14.30 -35.69
CA ASN A 63 -7.91 -15.40 -34.79
C ASN A 63 -6.72 -16.34 -34.64
N LEU A 64 -6.04 -16.67 -35.74
CA LEU A 64 -4.88 -17.55 -35.76
C LEU A 64 -3.78 -17.02 -34.85
N LYS A 65 -3.51 -15.72 -34.88
CA LYS A 65 -2.54 -15.07 -33.97
C LYS A 65 -2.90 -15.28 -32.50
N LYS A 66 -4.18 -15.13 -32.12
CA LYS A 66 -4.64 -15.37 -30.74
C LYS A 66 -4.48 -16.83 -30.33
N ILE A 67 -4.75 -17.75 -31.24
CA ILE A 67 -4.60 -19.19 -31.01
C ILE A 67 -3.12 -19.54 -30.81
N GLN A 68 -2.23 -19.00 -31.65
CA GLN A 68 -0.78 -19.16 -31.51
C GLN A 68 -0.29 -18.60 -30.16
N ASP A 69 -0.74 -17.41 -29.78
CA ASP A 69 -0.39 -16.80 -28.50
C ASP A 69 -0.89 -17.61 -27.30
N PHE A 70 -2.08 -18.23 -27.42
CA PHE A 70 -2.58 -19.17 -26.42
C PHE A 70 -1.61 -20.35 -26.23
N TYR A 71 -1.19 -21.02 -27.30
CA TYR A 71 -0.26 -22.15 -27.17
C TYR A 71 1.12 -21.73 -26.66
N LYS A 72 1.61 -20.53 -27.01
CA LYS A 72 2.84 -19.98 -26.44
C LYS A 72 2.74 -19.81 -24.92
N ILE A 73 1.63 -19.26 -24.44
CA ILE A 73 1.40 -19.03 -23.01
C ILE A 73 1.24 -20.34 -22.26
N VAL A 74 0.52 -21.31 -22.83
CA VAL A 74 0.32 -22.63 -22.22
C VAL A 74 1.65 -23.37 -22.10
N ALA A 75 2.47 -23.37 -23.16
CA ALA A 75 3.79 -23.98 -23.14
C ALA A 75 4.71 -23.35 -22.08
N ALA A 76 4.76 -22.02 -22.00
CA ALA A 76 5.62 -21.31 -21.05
C ALA A 76 5.19 -21.43 -19.57
N LYS A 77 3.93 -21.83 -19.31
CA LYS A 77 3.41 -22.05 -17.95
C LYS A 77 3.52 -23.51 -17.50
N ASP A 78 3.81 -24.41 -18.43
CA ASP A 78 4.07 -25.80 -18.10
C ASP A 78 5.46 -25.88 -17.45
N GLU A 79 5.57 -26.48 -16.27
CA GLU A 79 6.86 -26.67 -15.59
C GLU A 79 7.81 -27.53 -16.43
N ASP A 80 7.26 -28.26 -17.40
CA ASP A 80 7.95 -29.17 -18.29
C ASP A 80 7.69 -28.77 -19.76
N ASP A 81 8.33 -27.67 -20.19
CA ASP A 81 8.13 -27.09 -21.53
C ASP A 81 8.43 -28.14 -22.61
N VAL A 82 7.41 -28.38 -23.43
CA VAL A 82 7.44 -29.33 -24.54
C VAL A 82 8.53 -28.97 -25.56
N ARG A 83 8.91 -27.70 -25.65
CA ARG A 83 9.93 -27.20 -26.60
C ARG A 83 11.34 -27.64 -26.26
N ASP A 84 11.63 -28.03 -25.02
CA ASP A 84 12.97 -28.49 -24.63
C ASP A 84 13.16 -30.00 -24.80
N LYS A 85 12.08 -30.72 -25.12
CA LYS A 85 12.07 -32.18 -25.20
C LYS A 85 12.48 -32.72 -26.55
N THR A 86 13.08 -33.91 -26.53
CA THR A 86 13.41 -34.70 -27.73
C THR A 86 12.15 -35.38 -28.31
N VAL A 87 12.19 -35.77 -29.59
CA VAL A 87 11.05 -36.43 -30.27
C VAL A 87 10.53 -37.67 -29.52
N HIS A 88 11.44 -38.45 -28.92
CA HIS A 88 11.06 -39.64 -28.15
C HIS A 88 10.34 -39.29 -26.84
N GLU A 89 10.78 -38.23 -26.15
CA GLU A 89 10.13 -37.74 -24.94
C GLU A 89 8.75 -37.14 -25.25
N LEU A 90 8.63 -36.43 -26.38
CA LEU A 90 7.33 -35.95 -26.88
C LEU A 90 6.36 -37.10 -27.14
N PHE A 91 6.84 -38.19 -27.73
CA PHE A 91 6.03 -39.39 -27.95
C PHE A 91 5.64 -40.08 -26.65
N LYS A 92 6.55 -40.12 -25.67
CA LYS A 92 6.23 -40.64 -24.34
C LYS A 92 5.14 -39.79 -23.66
N LEU A 93 5.23 -38.46 -23.72
CA LEU A 93 4.18 -37.58 -23.19
C LEU A 93 2.82 -37.81 -23.85
N TYR A 94 2.81 -38.06 -25.16
CA TYR A 94 1.59 -38.42 -25.89
C TYR A 94 1.02 -39.76 -25.40
N GLN A 95 1.86 -40.78 -25.21
CA GLN A 95 1.45 -42.08 -24.64
C GLN A 95 0.95 -41.97 -23.19
N ASP A 96 1.55 -41.07 -22.41
CA ASP A 96 1.16 -40.79 -21.03
C ASP A 96 -0.14 -39.96 -20.93
N GLY A 97 -0.73 -39.57 -22.07
CA GLY A 97 -2.05 -38.97 -22.16
C GLY A 97 -2.08 -37.46 -22.43
N LYS A 98 -0.93 -36.82 -22.71
CA LYS A 98 -0.90 -35.40 -23.13
C LYS A 98 -1.53 -35.27 -24.53
N THR A 99 -2.43 -34.30 -24.69
CA THR A 99 -3.18 -34.15 -25.94
C THR A 99 -2.30 -33.66 -27.09
N LEU A 100 -2.52 -34.22 -28.28
CA LEU A 100 -1.66 -34.03 -29.45
C LEU A 100 -1.57 -32.55 -29.89
N HIS A 101 -2.70 -31.85 -29.86
CA HIS A 101 -2.77 -30.45 -30.27
C HIS A 101 -2.02 -29.50 -29.31
N LEU A 102 -1.85 -29.85 -28.03
CA LEU A 102 -1.01 -29.08 -27.10
C LEU A 102 0.47 -29.23 -27.46
N ILE A 103 0.90 -30.44 -27.82
CA ILE A 103 2.29 -30.71 -28.20
C ILE A 103 2.60 -30.01 -29.53
N LEU A 104 1.81 -30.27 -30.57
CA LEU A 104 2.00 -29.68 -31.89
C LEU A 104 1.79 -28.16 -31.89
N GLY A 105 0.76 -27.68 -31.19
CA GLY A 105 0.48 -26.25 -31.07
C GLY A 105 1.58 -25.49 -30.34
N ALA A 106 2.22 -26.08 -29.32
CA ALA A 106 3.36 -25.47 -28.63
C ALA A 106 4.60 -25.34 -29.53
N LEU A 107 4.88 -26.36 -30.34
CA LEU A 107 6.03 -26.40 -31.24
C LEU A 107 5.84 -25.49 -32.47
N TYR A 108 4.69 -25.56 -33.14
CA TYR A 108 4.38 -24.75 -34.33
C TYR A 108 4.01 -23.29 -34.03
N SER A 109 3.78 -22.94 -32.77
CA SER A 109 3.65 -21.54 -32.36
C SER A 109 4.99 -20.88 -32.03
N SER A 110 6.09 -21.64 -32.01
CA SER A 110 7.43 -21.11 -31.74
C SER A 110 7.97 -20.37 -32.97
N PRO A 111 8.72 -19.27 -32.83
CA PRO A 111 9.39 -18.62 -33.96
C PRO A 111 10.63 -19.38 -34.46
N GLU A 112 10.94 -20.56 -33.90
CA GLU A 112 12.20 -21.27 -34.16
C GLU A 112 11.98 -22.45 -35.11
N ASP A 113 12.71 -22.44 -36.23
CA ASP A 113 12.62 -23.50 -37.25
C ASP A 113 12.97 -24.89 -36.70
N ARG A 114 13.84 -24.96 -35.68
CA ARG A 114 14.19 -26.22 -35.00
C ARG A 114 12.99 -26.87 -34.32
N HIS A 115 12.07 -26.08 -33.77
CA HIS A 115 10.84 -26.59 -33.16
C HIS A 115 9.84 -27.08 -34.21
N HIS A 116 9.77 -26.39 -35.36
CA HIS A 116 8.96 -26.83 -36.49
C HIS A 116 9.45 -28.16 -37.07
N GLU A 117 10.76 -28.32 -37.22
CA GLU A 117 11.34 -29.57 -37.72
C GLU A 117 11.12 -30.72 -36.75
N ARG A 118 11.24 -30.47 -35.43
CA ARG A 118 10.92 -31.46 -34.41
C ARG A 118 9.44 -31.86 -34.42
N ALA A 119 8.54 -30.90 -34.66
CA ALA A 119 7.11 -31.18 -34.78
C ALA A 119 6.80 -32.11 -35.96
N LYS A 120 7.46 -31.92 -37.11
CA LYS A 120 7.32 -32.83 -38.26
C LYS A 120 7.82 -34.24 -37.95
N GLN A 121 9.01 -34.36 -37.36
CA GLN A 121 9.56 -35.67 -36.96
C GLN A 121 8.65 -36.39 -35.97
N PHE A 122 8.04 -35.64 -35.06
CA PHE A 122 7.07 -36.17 -34.10
C PHE A 122 5.76 -36.60 -34.80
N GLU A 123 5.23 -35.80 -35.73
CA GLU A 123 4.07 -36.15 -36.56
C GLU A 123 4.30 -37.47 -37.32
N GLU A 124 5.45 -37.60 -38.00
CA GLU A 124 5.82 -38.83 -38.72
C GLU A 124 5.92 -40.04 -37.79
N LEU A 125 6.49 -39.87 -36.60
CA LEU A 125 6.63 -40.95 -35.63
C LEU A 125 5.27 -41.41 -35.08
N VAL A 126 4.35 -40.47 -34.82
CA VAL A 126 2.97 -40.78 -34.41
C VAL A 126 2.22 -41.53 -35.51
N CYS A 127 2.28 -41.04 -36.76
CA CYS A 127 1.66 -41.72 -37.91
C CYS A 127 2.22 -43.14 -38.11
N LYS A 128 3.55 -43.29 -38.08
CA LYS A 128 4.22 -44.58 -38.27
C LYS A 128 3.88 -45.60 -37.18
N LYS A 129 3.79 -45.16 -35.92
CA LYS A 129 3.46 -46.05 -34.78
C LYS A 129 1.99 -46.45 -34.74
N ASN A 130 1.11 -45.60 -35.24
CA ASN A 130 -0.33 -45.88 -35.29
C ASN A 130 -0.79 -46.47 -36.64
N GLY A 131 0.12 -46.66 -37.61
CA GLY A 131 -0.19 -47.22 -38.92
C GLY A 131 -1.05 -46.30 -39.80
N LEU A 132 -0.93 -44.98 -39.60
CA LEU A 132 -1.76 -43.97 -40.25
C LEU A 132 -1.02 -43.29 -41.40
N SER A 133 -1.76 -42.91 -42.45
CA SER A 133 -1.21 -42.17 -43.60
C SER A 133 -1.18 -40.66 -43.35
N SER A 134 -2.06 -40.15 -42.48
CA SER A 134 -2.11 -38.75 -42.06
C SER A 134 -2.64 -38.62 -40.63
N LEU A 135 -2.26 -37.56 -39.92
CA LEU A 135 -2.82 -37.21 -38.60
C LEU A 135 -4.34 -36.97 -38.65
N ASP A 136 -4.88 -36.60 -39.81
CA ASP A 136 -6.33 -36.40 -40.00
C ASP A 136 -7.13 -37.71 -39.75
N GLU A 137 -6.49 -38.87 -39.90
CA GLU A 137 -7.10 -40.19 -39.75
C GLU A 137 -7.18 -40.65 -38.28
N LEU A 138 -6.41 -40.02 -37.36
CA LEU A 138 -6.41 -40.36 -35.93
C LEU A 138 -7.81 -40.28 -35.32
N ARG A 139 -8.60 -39.29 -35.75
CA ARG A 139 -9.95 -39.08 -35.21
C ARG A 139 -10.88 -40.25 -35.52
N VAL A 140 -10.79 -40.81 -36.73
CA VAL A 140 -11.66 -41.91 -37.21
C VAL A 140 -11.39 -43.22 -36.46
N LEU A 141 -10.15 -43.44 -35.99
CA LEU A 141 -9.79 -44.60 -35.18
C LEU A 141 -10.35 -44.53 -33.75
N THR A 142 -10.31 -43.37 -33.11
CA THR A 142 -10.87 -43.15 -31.76
C THR A 142 -12.40 -43.23 -31.70
N GLU A 143 -13.12 -42.96 -32.80
CA GLU A 143 -14.58 -43.07 -32.86
C GLU A 143 -15.07 -44.49 -33.24
N LYS A 144 -14.19 -45.37 -33.77
CA LYS A 144 -14.55 -46.73 -34.24
C LYS A 144 -14.05 -47.88 -33.37
N THR A 145 -13.34 -47.63 -32.29
CA THR A 145 -12.83 -48.72 -31.43
C THR A 145 -13.92 -49.19 -30.47
N GLU A 146 -14.70 -50.18 -30.90
CA GLU A 146 -15.32 -51.15 -29.99
C GLU A 146 -14.24 -51.72 -29.05
N PRO A 147 -14.57 -51.99 -27.77
CA PRO A 147 -13.60 -52.52 -26.82
C PRO A 147 -13.04 -53.87 -27.32
N PRO A 148 -11.72 -54.12 -27.19
CA PRO A 148 -11.13 -55.36 -27.68
C PRO A 148 -11.76 -56.57 -27.00
N LYS A 149 -12.12 -57.57 -27.80
CA LYS A 149 -12.57 -58.88 -27.33
C LYS A 149 -11.46 -59.54 -26.48
N GLN A 150 -11.93 -60.18 -25.42
CA GLN A 150 -11.19 -60.92 -24.42
C GLN A 150 -10.26 -61.97 -25.04
N GLU A 151 -9.01 -61.96 -24.60
CA GLU A 151 -8.18 -63.16 -24.52
C GLU A 151 -7.77 -63.40 -23.05
N ASP A 152 -7.92 -64.66 -22.65
CA ASP A 152 -7.24 -65.40 -21.59
C ASP A 152 -7.69 -65.29 -20.12
N GLU A 153 -8.34 -66.38 -19.69
CA GLU A 153 -8.78 -66.69 -18.32
C GLU A 153 -7.64 -66.73 -17.27
N HIS A 154 -6.38 -66.64 -17.67
CA HIS A 154 -5.24 -66.51 -16.74
C HIS A 154 -5.07 -65.11 -16.16
N ASP A 155 -5.79 -64.12 -16.72
CA ASP A 155 -5.65 -62.71 -16.40
C ASP A 155 -6.69 -62.22 -15.36
N SER A 156 -7.71 -63.03 -15.05
CA SER A 156 -8.80 -62.68 -14.12
C SER A 156 -8.29 -62.31 -12.71
N ALA A 157 -7.36 -63.08 -12.14
CA ALA A 157 -6.80 -62.79 -10.82
C ALA A 157 -5.93 -61.52 -10.80
N HIS A 158 -5.23 -61.25 -11.90
CA HIS A 158 -4.41 -60.05 -12.07
C HIS A 158 -5.27 -58.80 -12.29
N TRP A 159 -6.32 -58.90 -13.12
CA TRP A 159 -7.34 -57.87 -13.30
C TRP A 159 -8.13 -57.61 -12.02
N GLN A 160 -8.46 -58.63 -11.24
CA GLN A 160 -9.14 -58.46 -9.95
C GLN A 160 -8.24 -57.74 -8.93
N LYS A 161 -6.93 -58.04 -8.89
CA LYS A 161 -5.96 -57.27 -8.08
C LYS A 161 -5.82 -55.82 -8.57
N LYS A 162 -5.77 -55.57 -9.88
CA LYS A 162 -5.74 -54.21 -10.46
C LYS A 162 -7.03 -53.45 -10.15
N TRP A 163 -8.18 -54.11 -10.24
CA TRP A 163 -9.49 -53.56 -9.91
C TRP A 163 -9.58 -53.16 -8.44
N GLN A 164 -9.18 -54.04 -7.51
CA GLN A 164 -9.16 -53.72 -6.09
C GLN A 164 -8.17 -52.57 -5.76
N LYS A 165 -7.00 -52.52 -6.40
CA LYS A 165 -6.07 -51.39 -6.27
C LYS A 165 -6.68 -50.09 -6.80
N SER A 166 -7.36 -50.14 -7.94
CA SER A 166 -8.07 -49.00 -8.53
C SER A 166 -9.22 -48.53 -7.64
N GLN A 167 -9.99 -49.45 -7.07
CA GLN A 167 -11.09 -49.17 -6.15
C GLN A 167 -10.58 -48.50 -4.86
N LYS A 168 -9.47 -48.99 -4.28
CA LYS A 168 -8.82 -48.36 -3.13
C LYS A 168 -8.33 -46.95 -3.45
N LYS A 169 -7.65 -46.77 -4.59
CA LYS A 169 -7.23 -45.43 -5.06
C LYS A 169 -8.43 -44.50 -5.27
N ASN A 170 -9.53 -44.99 -5.82
CA ASN A 170 -10.73 -44.21 -6.02
C ASN A 170 -11.36 -43.78 -4.68
N GLN A 171 -11.41 -44.67 -3.69
CA GLN A 171 -11.85 -44.33 -2.33
C GLN A 171 -10.93 -43.30 -1.65
N GLU A 172 -9.61 -43.42 -1.82
CA GLU A 172 -8.63 -42.44 -1.33
C GLU A 172 -8.81 -41.08 -2.01
N LEU A 173 -8.97 -41.06 -3.33
CA LEU A 173 -9.27 -39.85 -4.08
C LEU A 173 -10.59 -39.22 -3.65
N GLN A 174 -11.65 -40.00 -3.43
CA GLN A 174 -12.91 -39.48 -2.90
C GLN A 174 -12.76 -38.86 -1.51
N LYS A 175 -11.97 -39.48 -0.62
CA LYS A 175 -11.65 -38.89 0.69
C LYS A 175 -10.86 -37.58 0.55
N SER A 176 -9.90 -37.55 -0.38
CA SER A 176 -9.13 -36.34 -0.68
C SER A 176 -10.01 -35.23 -1.23
N ILE A 177 -10.93 -35.55 -2.16
CA ILE A 177 -11.90 -34.60 -2.71
C ILE A 177 -12.75 -34.01 -1.58
N LYS A 178 -13.33 -34.84 -0.71
CA LYS A 178 -14.12 -34.36 0.45
C LYS A 178 -13.30 -33.46 1.38
N LYS A 179 -12.01 -33.78 1.62
CA LYS A 179 -11.11 -32.93 2.41
C LYS A 179 -10.87 -31.59 1.73
N CYS A 180 -10.62 -31.58 0.42
CA CYS A 180 -10.47 -30.36 -0.37
C CYS A 180 -11.75 -29.52 -0.37
N GLU A 181 -12.94 -30.13 -0.48
CA GLU A 181 -14.23 -29.45 -0.42
C GLU A 181 -14.47 -28.78 0.94
N LEU A 182 -14.12 -29.46 2.04
CA LEU A 182 -14.18 -28.90 3.39
C LEU A 182 -13.23 -27.72 3.55
N LEU A 183 -11.98 -27.85 3.09
CA LEU A 183 -11.01 -26.76 3.10
C LEU A 183 -11.49 -25.56 2.27
N LEU A 184 -12.02 -25.80 1.06
CA LEU A 184 -12.60 -24.75 0.22
C LEU A 184 -13.79 -24.05 0.89
N SER A 185 -14.64 -24.79 1.59
CA SER A 185 -15.76 -24.24 2.35
C SER A 185 -15.28 -23.36 3.50
N HIS A 186 -14.26 -23.80 4.24
CA HIS A 186 -13.64 -23.02 5.31
C HIS A 186 -13.00 -21.74 4.77
N LEU A 187 -12.16 -21.85 3.73
CA LEU A 187 -11.49 -20.72 3.09
C LEU A 187 -12.51 -19.68 2.57
N LYS A 188 -13.63 -20.14 2.00
CA LYS A 188 -14.72 -19.26 1.55
C LYS A 188 -15.40 -18.51 2.70
N LYS A 189 -15.54 -19.14 3.87
CA LYS A 189 -16.11 -18.49 5.07
C LYS A 189 -15.13 -17.45 5.60
N ASP A 190 -13.85 -17.80 5.74
CA ASP A 190 -12.81 -16.90 6.22
C ASP A 190 -12.70 -15.68 5.31
N TRP A 191 -12.62 -15.90 3.99
CA TRP A 191 -12.54 -14.81 3.03
C TRP A 191 -13.75 -13.88 3.07
N LYS A 192 -14.96 -14.43 3.29
CA LYS A 192 -16.17 -13.61 3.47
C LYS A 192 -16.11 -12.78 4.76
N ALA A 193 -15.66 -13.36 5.87
CA ALA A 193 -15.51 -12.66 7.13
C ALA A 193 -14.46 -11.55 7.02
N GLU A 194 -13.31 -11.87 6.43
CA GLU A 194 -12.24 -10.92 6.18
C GLU A 194 -12.73 -9.76 5.30
N LYS A 195 -13.38 -10.06 4.16
CA LYS A 195 -13.95 -9.04 3.29
C LYS A 195 -14.95 -8.12 4.00
N GLN A 196 -15.76 -8.66 4.92
CA GLN A 196 -16.65 -7.83 5.73
C GLN A 196 -15.89 -6.95 6.72
N SER A 197 -14.82 -7.46 7.34
CA SER A 197 -13.96 -6.67 8.23
C SER A 197 -13.28 -5.51 7.49
N TRP A 198 -12.64 -5.79 6.35
CA TRP A 198 -12.04 -4.78 5.48
C TRP A 198 -13.04 -3.72 5.02
N LYS A 199 -14.29 -4.12 4.76
CA LYS A 199 -15.35 -3.17 4.38
C LYS A 199 -15.72 -2.23 5.53
N LYS A 200 -15.86 -2.77 6.75
CA LYS A 200 -16.14 -1.96 7.95
C LYS A 200 -14.98 -1.00 8.26
N GLU A 201 -13.74 -1.48 8.19
CA GLU A 201 -12.55 -0.66 8.40
C GLU A 201 -12.45 0.46 7.36
N LYS A 202 -12.72 0.17 6.09
CA LYS A 202 -12.78 1.19 5.04
C LYS A 202 -13.83 2.26 5.32
N GLU A 203 -15.03 1.86 5.76
CA GLU A 203 -16.11 2.79 6.11
C GLU A 203 -15.73 3.66 7.32
N GLN A 204 -15.08 3.07 8.34
CA GLN A 204 -14.56 3.81 9.50
C GLN A 204 -13.49 4.82 9.10
N LEU A 205 -12.48 4.41 8.33
CA LEU A 205 -11.42 5.31 7.85
C LEU A 205 -11.97 6.44 6.98
N GLN A 206 -13.00 6.18 6.16
CA GLN A 206 -13.67 7.23 5.39
C GLN A 206 -14.38 8.25 6.28
N GLN A 207 -15.01 7.79 7.37
CA GLN A 207 -15.64 8.67 8.35
C GLN A 207 -14.61 9.50 9.11
N GLU A 208 -13.51 8.89 9.55
CA GLU A 208 -12.40 9.58 10.21
C GLU A 208 -11.77 10.64 9.30
N LEU A 209 -11.50 10.30 8.03
CA LEU A 209 -11.00 11.26 7.03
C LEU A 209 -11.98 12.43 6.83
N GLY A 210 -13.28 12.15 6.84
CA GLY A 210 -14.32 13.18 6.80
C GLY A 210 -14.25 14.11 8.00
N ASN A 211 -14.16 13.54 9.21
CA ASN A 211 -14.04 14.28 10.46
C ASN A 211 -12.77 15.15 10.48
N GLU A 212 -11.61 14.60 10.13
CA GLU A 212 -10.35 15.34 10.06
C GLU A 212 -10.42 16.51 9.08
N ARG A 213 -11.05 16.32 7.90
CA ARG A 213 -11.26 17.42 6.94
C ARG A 213 -12.12 18.53 7.53
N THR A 214 -13.19 18.18 8.24
CA THR A 214 -14.03 19.20 8.89
C THR A 214 -13.28 19.93 10.01
N GLN A 215 -12.48 19.23 10.82
CA GLN A 215 -11.63 19.84 11.84
C GLN A 215 -10.58 20.76 11.22
N LYS A 216 -9.92 20.33 10.15
CA LYS A 216 -8.95 21.13 9.41
C LYS A 216 -9.58 22.42 8.85
N ASN A 217 -10.79 22.33 8.29
CA ASN A 217 -11.50 23.49 7.78
C ASN A 217 -11.85 24.48 8.90
N ARG A 218 -12.39 23.98 10.03
CA ARG A 218 -12.65 24.80 11.22
C ARG A 218 -11.39 25.48 11.76
N LEU A 219 -10.28 24.75 11.82
CA LEU A 219 -9.01 25.30 12.27
C LEU A 219 -8.50 26.38 11.32
N ASN A 220 -8.66 26.20 10.01
CA ASN A 220 -8.29 27.21 9.01
C ASN A 220 -9.16 28.47 9.12
N GLU A 221 -10.46 28.33 9.34
CA GLU A 221 -11.37 29.46 9.58
C GLU A 221 -11.01 30.21 10.86
N TRP A 222 -10.74 29.47 11.94
CA TRP A 222 -10.28 30.04 13.20
C TRP A 222 -8.93 30.76 13.04
N LYS A 223 -8.00 30.18 12.29
CA LYS A 223 -6.71 30.83 11.98
C LYS A 223 -6.91 32.15 11.23
N LYS A 224 -7.76 32.17 10.19
CA LYS A 224 -8.05 33.39 9.42
C LYS A 224 -8.67 34.48 10.29
N THR A 225 -9.64 34.12 11.14
CA THR A 225 -10.29 35.08 12.05
C THR A 225 -9.30 35.62 13.09
N SER A 226 -8.49 34.75 13.67
CA SER A 226 -7.42 35.14 14.60
C SER A 226 -6.35 36.03 13.95
N GLU A 227 -5.94 35.74 12.72
CA GLU A 227 -5.01 36.59 11.95
C GLU A 227 -5.61 37.98 11.67
N ALA A 228 -6.90 38.05 11.33
CA ALA A 228 -7.60 39.32 11.12
C ALA A 228 -7.71 40.15 12.42
N GLU A 229 -8.04 39.51 13.54
CA GLU A 229 -8.07 40.16 14.86
C GLU A 229 -6.69 40.65 15.28
N MET A 230 -5.65 39.84 15.07
CA MET A 230 -4.27 40.23 15.36
C MET A 230 -3.86 41.45 14.53
N GLN A 231 -4.24 41.51 13.26
CA GLN A 231 -3.95 42.67 12.41
C GLN A 231 -4.69 43.92 12.92
N ARG A 232 -5.98 43.79 13.26
CA ARG A 232 -6.76 44.90 13.84
C ARG A 232 -6.12 45.44 15.13
N LEU A 233 -5.69 44.56 16.03
CA LEU A 233 -5.02 44.95 17.28
C LEU A 233 -3.67 45.63 17.01
N LYS A 234 -2.91 45.18 16.01
CA LYS A 234 -1.65 45.84 15.61
C LYS A 234 -1.91 47.26 15.11
N ASP A 235 -2.92 47.45 14.29
CA ASP A 235 -3.29 48.77 13.75
C ASP A 235 -3.76 49.70 14.89
N GLU A 236 -4.51 49.18 15.86
CA GLU A 236 -4.94 49.93 17.06
C GLU A 236 -3.77 50.32 17.97
N ILE A 237 -2.83 49.40 18.21
CA ILE A 237 -1.59 49.70 18.94
C ILE A 237 -0.77 50.78 18.23
N GLN A 238 -0.69 50.75 16.90
CA GLN A 238 0.01 51.80 16.14
C GLN A 238 -0.67 53.16 16.29
N LYS A 239 -2.01 53.23 16.23
CA LYS A 239 -2.76 54.47 16.46
C LYS A 239 -2.50 55.02 17.87
N LEU A 240 -2.62 54.18 18.89
CA LEU A 240 -2.36 54.58 20.28
C LEU A 240 -0.91 55.05 20.48
N LYS A 241 0.08 54.41 19.84
CA LYS A 241 1.48 54.87 19.89
C LYS A 241 1.65 56.25 19.26
N LEU A 242 1.01 56.52 18.13
CA LEU A 242 1.04 57.84 17.49
C LEU A 242 0.38 58.90 18.36
N GLU A 243 -0.75 58.57 19.00
CA GLU A 243 -1.46 59.47 19.91
C GLU A 243 -0.65 59.76 21.18
N ILE A 244 -0.04 58.74 21.80
CA ILE A 244 0.90 58.91 22.91
C ILE A 244 2.07 59.81 22.49
N SER A 245 2.65 59.59 21.30
CA SER A 245 3.73 60.44 20.79
C SER A 245 3.27 61.88 20.59
N HIS A 246 2.06 62.10 20.09
CA HIS A 246 1.50 63.43 19.89
C HIS A 246 1.24 64.13 21.23
N LEU A 247 0.61 63.44 22.20
CA LEU A 247 0.38 63.95 23.55
C LEU A 247 1.70 64.24 24.28
N ASN A 248 2.71 63.37 24.14
CA ASN A 248 4.04 63.63 24.70
C ASN A 248 4.70 64.86 24.07
N ALA A 249 4.54 65.07 22.76
CA ALA A 249 5.04 66.28 22.10
C ALA A 249 4.31 67.54 22.59
N LEU A 250 2.99 67.47 22.76
CA LEU A 250 2.20 68.56 23.34
C LEU A 250 2.62 68.86 24.78
N LEU A 251 2.76 67.83 25.64
CA LEU A 251 3.25 67.97 27.01
C LEU A 251 4.64 68.58 27.07
N LEU A 252 5.53 68.20 26.16
CA LEU A 252 6.89 68.73 26.10
C LEU A 252 6.91 70.20 25.63
N ASN A 253 6.01 70.58 24.72
CA ASN A 253 5.83 71.98 24.32
C ASN A 253 5.19 72.81 25.44
N THR A 254 4.15 72.33 26.11
CA THR A 254 3.56 73.02 27.26
C THR A 254 4.54 73.12 28.42
N ASN A 255 5.34 72.08 28.69
CA ASN A 255 6.41 72.16 29.69
C ASN A 255 7.51 73.16 29.31
N LYS A 256 7.83 73.32 28.02
CA LYS A 256 8.74 74.38 27.56
C LYS A 256 8.14 75.76 27.71
N GLU A 257 6.85 75.94 27.42
CA GLU A 257 6.12 77.20 27.60
C GLU A 257 6.01 77.56 29.09
N VAL A 258 5.72 76.58 29.95
CA VAL A 258 5.71 76.73 31.41
C VAL A 258 7.13 77.00 31.93
N ALA A 259 8.16 76.29 31.45
CA ALA A 259 9.55 76.56 31.82
C ALA A 259 10.04 77.95 31.33
N ALA A 260 9.56 78.42 30.18
CA ALA A 260 9.80 79.78 29.70
C ALA A 260 9.04 80.83 30.52
N ALA A 261 7.86 80.50 31.07
CA ALA A 261 7.13 81.33 32.02
C ALA A 261 7.69 81.27 33.45
N VAL A 262 8.39 80.19 33.81
CA VAL A 262 9.06 79.96 35.11
C VAL A 262 10.53 80.43 35.09
N GLN A 263 11.05 80.92 33.95
CA GLN A 263 12.29 81.72 33.94
C GLN A 263 12.17 83.10 34.63
N THR A 264 11.05 83.33 35.35
CA THR A 264 10.93 84.38 36.36
C THR A 264 10.81 83.88 37.80
N ASP A 265 10.84 82.58 38.11
CA ASP A 265 10.99 82.16 39.51
C ASP A 265 11.53 80.73 39.71
N GLU A 266 12.58 80.67 40.51
CA GLU A 266 13.10 79.58 41.33
C GLU A 266 13.44 78.20 40.72
N ARG A 267 14.76 77.99 40.72
CA ARG A 267 15.53 76.76 40.59
C ARG A 267 15.28 75.84 41.79
N VAL A 268 14.61 74.71 41.60
CA VAL A 268 14.60 73.60 42.57
C VAL A 268 15.17 72.34 41.93
N GLU A 269 16.36 71.97 42.40
CA GLU A 269 17.03 70.70 42.14
C GLU A 269 16.22 69.55 42.76
N SER A 270 15.82 68.58 41.94
CA SER A 270 15.34 67.28 42.41
C SER A 270 16.43 66.22 42.22
N LYS A 271 17.06 65.85 43.34
CA LYS A 271 17.93 64.67 43.47
C LYS A 271 17.11 63.39 43.21
N PRO A 272 17.62 62.39 42.47
CA PRO A 272 17.11 61.03 42.55
C PRO A 272 17.56 60.38 43.87
N SER A 273 16.60 59.80 44.58
CA SER A 273 16.81 59.01 45.80
C SER A 273 17.35 57.63 45.44
N GLU A 274 18.62 57.35 45.75
CA GLU A 274 19.17 55.99 45.76
C GLU A 274 18.64 55.24 47.00
N SER A 275 17.73 54.28 46.81
CA SER A 275 17.48 53.23 47.80
C SER A 275 18.21 51.96 47.37
N THR A 276 19.38 51.72 47.97
CA THR A 276 20.14 50.47 47.85
C THR A 276 19.48 49.37 48.70
N ALA A 277 18.44 48.74 48.15
CA ALA A 277 17.97 47.44 48.65
C ALA A 277 18.67 46.34 47.82
N ALA A 278 19.49 45.52 48.47
CA ALA A 278 20.21 44.41 47.84
C ALA A 278 19.26 43.55 46.99
N ALA A 279 19.58 43.37 45.71
CA ALA A 279 18.73 42.65 44.76
C ALA A 279 18.77 41.15 45.06
N ARG A 280 17.60 40.53 45.28
CA ARG A 280 17.47 39.07 45.50
C ARG A 280 17.75 38.33 44.19
N GLN A 281 18.45 37.19 44.24
CA GLN A 281 18.74 36.36 43.07
C GLN A 281 17.76 35.18 42.96
N ILE A 282 16.98 35.14 41.88
CA ILE A 282 15.93 34.14 41.66
C ILE A 282 16.24 33.30 40.42
N TYR A 283 16.28 31.98 40.56
CA TYR A 283 16.50 31.06 39.44
C TYR A 283 15.18 30.44 38.95
N ILE A 284 14.88 30.57 37.66
CA ILE A 284 13.67 30.03 37.02
C ILE A 284 14.02 28.77 36.22
N ILE A 285 13.39 27.64 36.56
CA ILE A 285 13.54 26.37 35.87
C ILE A 285 12.38 26.15 34.90
N GLY A 286 12.71 26.08 33.62
CA GLY A 286 11.76 26.01 32.50
C GLY A 286 11.53 27.40 31.93
N ASP A 287 12.25 27.72 30.85
CA ASP A 287 12.26 29.04 30.20
C ASP A 287 10.87 29.39 29.62
N PRO A 288 10.16 30.39 30.18
CA PRO A 288 8.88 30.83 29.63
C PRO A 288 9.03 31.84 28.47
N LYS A 289 10.26 32.23 28.09
CA LYS A 289 10.60 33.21 27.03
C LYS A 289 9.74 34.48 27.09
N ASN A 290 9.77 35.19 28.22
CA ASN A 290 8.90 36.35 28.45
C ASN A 290 9.68 37.59 28.89
N LYS A 291 9.40 38.73 28.24
CA LYS A 291 10.09 40.02 28.42
C LYS A 291 10.06 40.56 29.85
N LEU A 292 9.03 40.21 30.62
CA LEU A 292 8.89 40.62 32.03
C LEU A 292 10.02 40.11 32.94
N ILE A 293 10.63 38.98 32.57
CA ILE A 293 11.75 38.38 33.31
C ILE A 293 13.08 39.00 32.85
N ASP A 294 13.17 39.36 31.57
CA ASP A 294 14.38 39.98 30.97
C ASP A 294 14.52 41.48 31.33
N GLU A 295 13.42 42.18 31.61
CA GLU A 295 13.38 43.63 31.88
C GLU A 295 13.39 43.99 33.39
N SER A 296 13.44 43.02 34.30
CA SER A 296 13.42 43.26 35.74
C SER A 296 14.82 43.34 36.34
N GLU A 297 15.19 44.52 36.85
CA GLU A 297 16.51 44.74 37.50
C GLU A 297 16.51 44.39 39.00
N ASN A 298 15.34 44.22 39.62
CA ASN A 298 15.22 43.84 41.02
C ASN A 298 13.88 43.10 41.29
N PRO A 299 13.87 41.78 41.53
CA PRO A 299 15.01 40.87 41.71
C PRO A 299 15.70 40.46 40.39
N LEU A 300 16.92 39.96 40.48
CA LEU A 300 17.71 39.49 39.34
C LEU A 300 17.28 38.05 38.99
N PHE A 301 16.78 37.84 37.77
CA PHE A 301 16.31 36.53 37.32
C PHE A 301 17.35 35.79 36.47
N HIS A 302 17.58 34.51 36.78
CA HIS A 302 18.41 33.61 35.99
C HIS A 302 17.59 32.43 35.46
N THR A 303 17.52 32.27 34.14
CA THR A 303 16.69 31.24 33.51
C THR A 303 17.51 30.01 33.14
N ILE A 304 17.07 28.83 33.58
CA ILE A 304 17.67 27.54 33.24
C ILE A 304 16.65 26.71 32.46
N GLU A 305 17.03 26.30 31.25
CA GLU A 305 16.26 25.33 30.46
C GLU A 305 16.23 23.96 31.14
N ALA A 306 15.10 23.26 31.08
CA ALA A 306 14.92 21.96 31.74
C ALA A 306 15.97 20.90 31.34
N ASN A 307 16.54 20.99 30.15
CA ASN A 307 17.57 20.07 29.64
C ASN A 307 18.96 20.33 30.25
N LYS A 308 19.24 21.57 30.67
CA LYS A 308 20.53 21.98 31.28
C LYS A 308 20.55 21.89 32.80
N PHE A 309 19.44 21.47 33.40
CA PHE A 309 19.34 21.30 34.86
C PHE A 309 20.41 20.38 35.45
N LYS A 310 20.85 19.33 34.72
CA LYS A 310 21.92 18.44 35.21
C LYS A 310 23.27 19.16 35.32
N GLU A 311 23.55 20.09 34.42
CA GLU A 311 24.78 20.88 34.39
C GLU A 311 24.75 21.94 35.50
N ALA A 312 23.63 22.65 35.65
CA ALA A 312 23.45 23.66 36.71
C ALA A 312 23.53 23.09 38.14
N VAL A 313 23.17 21.82 38.33
CA VAL A 313 23.37 21.12 39.63
C VAL A 313 24.83 20.72 39.85
N GLN A 314 25.59 20.47 38.78
CA GLN A 314 27.02 20.12 38.88
C GLN A 314 27.92 21.35 39.06
N THR A 315 27.50 22.52 38.56
CA THR A 315 28.24 23.78 38.70
C THR A 315 27.97 24.51 40.03
N GLY A 316 27.01 24.05 40.84
CA GLY A 316 26.70 24.64 42.15
C GLY A 316 25.85 25.92 42.10
N GLU A 317 25.46 26.39 40.92
CA GLU A 317 24.75 27.67 40.70
C GLU A 317 23.39 27.74 41.42
N LEU A 318 22.79 26.60 41.76
CA LEU A 318 21.50 26.50 42.43
C LEU A 318 21.61 26.56 43.97
N GLU A 319 22.82 26.44 44.54
CA GLU A 319 23.03 26.46 45.99
C GLU A 319 23.02 27.88 46.56
N ASP A 320 23.57 28.84 45.81
CA ASP A 320 23.69 30.27 46.14
C ASP A 320 22.40 31.08 45.91
N ALA A 321 21.37 30.47 45.31
CA ALA A 321 20.09 31.13 45.01
C ALA A 321 19.26 31.43 46.27
N ASP A 322 18.59 32.60 46.30
CA ASP A 322 17.62 32.98 47.33
C ASP A 322 16.30 32.22 47.15
N GLU A 323 15.80 32.14 45.92
CA GLU A 323 14.61 31.36 45.55
C GLU A 323 14.76 30.64 44.20
N ILE A 324 14.20 29.44 44.10
CA ILE A 324 14.12 28.64 42.87
C ILE A 324 12.66 28.51 42.45
N TRP A 325 12.30 29.06 41.29
CA TRP A 325 10.96 29.01 40.74
C TRP A 325 10.85 27.92 39.67
N MET A 326 9.93 26.99 39.86
CA MET A 326 9.73 25.87 38.95
C MET A 326 8.44 26.02 38.15
N MET A 327 8.58 26.07 36.81
CA MET A 327 7.45 26.16 35.89
C MET A 327 6.89 24.76 35.61
N ALA A 328 5.81 24.39 36.31
CA ALA A 328 5.29 23.04 36.32
C ALA A 328 4.87 22.52 34.92
N TYR A 329 4.51 23.40 33.99
CA TYR A 329 4.11 23.01 32.63
C TYR A 329 5.29 22.84 31.66
N LEU A 330 6.50 23.30 32.01
CA LEU A 330 7.71 23.20 31.19
C LEU A 330 8.73 22.18 31.72
N VAL A 331 8.51 21.65 32.92
CA VAL A 331 9.42 20.73 33.60
C VAL A 331 8.83 19.32 33.62
N PRO A 332 9.52 18.30 33.08
CA PRO A 332 9.06 16.90 33.11
C PRO A 332 8.83 16.35 34.52
N PRO A 333 7.85 15.43 34.74
CA PRO A 333 7.49 14.94 36.08
C PRO A 333 8.64 14.31 36.89
N TRP A 334 9.57 13.62 36.22
CA TRP A 334 10.75 13.04 36.87
C TRP A 334 11.71 14.10 37.40
N LEU A 335 11.82 15.23 36.71
CA LEU A 335 12.68 16.36 37.07
C LEU A 335 12.07 17.16 38.24
N LYS A 336 10.74 17.31 38.27
CA LYS A 336 10.01 17.92 39.40
C LYS A 336 10.27 17.19 40.72
N LYS A 337 10.21 15.86 40.69
CA LYS A 337 10.51 15.03 41.88
C LYS A 337 11.95 15.23 42.34
N LYS A 338 12.90 15.31 41.42
CA LYS A 338 14.32 15.52 41.73
C LYS A 338 14.57 16.90 42.37
N ILE A 339 13.99 17.97 41.82
CA ILE A 339 14.15 19.34 42.34
C ILE A 339 13.56 19.47 43.75
N LYS A 340 12.34 18.95 43.98
CA LYS A 340 11.70 18.99 45.29
C LYS A 340 12.44 18.18 46.37
N ASN A 341 13.06 17.07 45.97
CA ASN A 341 13.85 16.25 46.89
C ASN A 341 15.18 16.90 47.29
N VAL A 342 15.78 17.71 46.41
CA VAL A 342 17.10 18.33 46.67
C VAL A 342 16.96 19.70 47.34
N TYR A 343 15.97 20.53 46.97
CA TYR A 343 15.86 21.93 47.43
C TYR A 343 14.51 22.23 48.11
N THR A 344 14.16 21.42 49.11
CA THR A 344 12.80 21.38 49.70
C THR A 344 12.31 22.70 50.32
N GLN A 345 13.23 23.57 50.75
CA GLN A 345 12.89 24.85 51.39
C GLN A 345 12.95 26.07 50.45
N LYS A 346 13.64 25.97 49.31
CA LYS A 346 13.89 27.10 48.38
C LYS A 346 13.04 27.06 47.10
N VAL A 347 12.24 26.01 46.89
CA VAL A 347 11.51 25.79 45.62
C VAL A 347 10.05 26.21 45.71
N ARG A 348 9.63 27.12 44.81
CA ARG A 348 8.21 27.44 44.57
C ARG A 348 7.74 26.86 43.24
N GLU A 349 6.61 26.18 43.24
CA GLU A 349 6.00 25.60 42.03
C GLU A 349 4.89 26.50 41.49
N PHE A 350 4.98 26.87 40.21
CA PHE A 350 3.95 27.62 39.51
C PHE A 350 3.28 26.73 38.45
N LYS A 351 1.94 26.68 38.48
CA LYS A 351 1.16 25.85 37.54
C LYS A 351 1.06 26.49 36.15
N ASP A 352 1.15 27.81 36.07
CA ASP A 352 0.88 28.62 34.90
C ASP A 352 1.59 29.99 35.01
N PHE A 353 1.96 30.59 33.88
CA PHE A 353 2.64 31.89 33.84
C PHE A 353 1.84 33.06 34.45
N PRO A 354 0.50 33.14 34.28
CA PRO A 354 -0.31 34.17 34.95
C PRO A 354 -0.16 34.18 36.47
N SER A 355 0.06 33.01 37.09
CA SER A 355 0.31 32.91 38.54
C SER A 355 1.66 33.52 38.93
N VAL A 356 2.69 33.40 38.08
CA VAL A 356 3.99 34.06 38.27
C VAL A 356 3.85 35.57 38.17
N LYS A 357 3.14 36.06 37.14
CA LYS A 357 2.90 37.50 36.94
C LYS A 357 2.18 38.14 38.13
N LYS A 358 1.11 37.50 38.63
CA LYS A 358 0.41 37.95 39.85
C LYS A 358 1.29 37.94 41.10
N TYR A 359 2.26 37.02 41.16
CA TYR A 359 3.17 36.91 42.31
C TYR A 359 4.21 38.03 42.30
N ILE A 360 4.79 38.33 41.13
CA ILE A 360 5.68 39.48 40.94
C ILE A 360 4.94 40.80 41.24
N GLU A 361 3.73 40.98 40.69
CA GLU A 361 2.91 42.20 40.88
C GLU A 361 2.47 42.43 42.33
N ARG A 362 2.34 41.38 43.14
CA ARG A 362 1.96 41.48 44.57
C ARG A 362 3.11 41.94 45.47
N GLY A 363 4.30 42.12 44.92
CA GLY A 363 5.53 42.39 45.67
C GLY A 363 6.06 41.10 46.30
N ILE A 364 7.29 40.75 45.96
CA ILE A 364 7.99 39.60 46.52
C ILE A 364 8.30 39.95 47.98
N LYS A 365 7.52 39.40 48.91
CA LYS A 365 7.76 39.57 50.36
C LYS A 365 8.88 38.66 50.82
#